data_AF-A0A4Q3CP59-F1
#
_entry.id   AF-A0A4Q3CP59-F1
#
_cell.length_a   1.000
_cell.length_b   1.000
_cell.length_c   1.000
_cell.angle_alpha   90.00
_cell.angle_beta   90.00
_cell.angle_gamma   90.00
#
_symmetry.space_group_name_H-M   'P 1'
#
loop_
_entity.id
_entity.type
_entity.pdbx_description
1 polymer ?
#
loop_
_entity_poly.entity_id
_entity_poly.type
_entity_poly.pdbx_seq_one_letter_code
_entity_poly.pdbx_strand_id
1 'polypeptide(L)'
;VRYYAAKIASPDFRGCPMSNTAIEIPEPGHPGRVVLEACKADMRATIVEITRRLDIARPEELADGLILIVEGAISVHHIFGSQGPCAAMTATSDALIDAHLGARISA
;
A
#
# COMPACT_ATOMS: atom_id res chain seq x y z
N VAL A 1 -7.48 -2.22 0.21
CA VAL A 1 -6.96 -2.02 -1.17
C VAL A 1 -7.91 -1.27 -2.11
N ARG A 2 -9.20 -1.65 -2.21
CA ARG A 2 -10.18 -0.98 -3.12
C ARG A 2 -10.30 0.55 -2.91
N TYR A 3 -10.22 1.01 -1.67
CA TYR A 3 -10.15 2.45 -1.35
C TYR A 3 -9.01 3.17 -2.10
N TYR A 4 -7.80 2.61 -2.06
CA TYR A 4 -6.66 3.17 -2.76
C TYR A 4 -6.83 3.10 -4.28
N ALA A 5 -7.46 2.03 -4.79
CA ALA A 5 -7.67 1.86 -6.23
C ALA A 5 -8.58 2.96 -6.78
N ALA A 6 -9.67 3.24 -6.06
CA ALA A 6 -10.59 4.32 -6.39
C ALA A 6 -9.89 5.69 -6.36
N LYS A 7 -9.03 5.95 -5.36
CA LYS A 7 -8.25 7.19 -5.31
C LYS A 7 -7.29 7.33 -6.50
N ILE A 8 -6.54 6.29 -6.83
CA ILE A 8 -5.55 6.30 -7.93
C ILE A 8 -6.23 6.50 -9.29
N ALA A 9 -7.46 5.99 -9.45
CA ALA A 9 -8.24 6.16 -10.67
C ALA A 9 -8.87 7.56 -10.81
N SER A 10 -8.84 8.39 -9.77
CA SER A 10 -9.45 9.72 -9.79
C SER A 10 -8.73 10.64 -10.80
N PRO A 11 -9.45 11.46 -11.59
CA PRO A 11 -8.84 12.37 -12.56
C PRO A 11 -7.89 13.41 -11.94
N ASP A 12 -8.10 13.75 -10.68
CA ASP A 12 -7.31 14.71 -9.90
C ASP A 12 -6.23 14.03 -9.04
N PHE A 13 -5.98 12.74 -9.24
CA PHE A 13 -4.97 12.02 -8.46
C PHE A 13 -3.56 12.56 -8.74
N ARG A 14 -2.87 12.99 -7.68
CA ARG A 14 -1.51 13.57 -7.72
C ARG A 14 -0.52 12.79 -6.87
N GLY A 15 -0.79 11.51 -6.63
CA GLY A 15 0.03 10.65 -5.78
C GLY A 15 -0.40 10.66 -4.32
N CYS A 16 0.41 10.05 -3.46
CA CYS A 16 0.24 10.11 -2.02
C CYS A 16 0.98 11.33 -1.47
N PRO A 17 0.33 12.22 -0.70
CA PRO A 17 0.99 13.36 -0.09
C PRO A 17 2.24 12.97 0.69
N MET A 18 2.18 11.90 1.48
CA MET A 18 3.30 11.43 2.30
C MET A 18 4.47 10.91 1.46
N SER A 19 4.20 10.20 0.36
CA SER A 19 5.25 9.68 -0.52
C SER A 19 5.91 10.83 -1.31
N ASN A 20 5.13 11.83 -1.72
CA ASN A 20 5.66 13.04 -2.34
C ASN A 20 6.52 13.86 -1.35
N THR A 21 6.06 14.02 -0.10
CA THR A 21 6.84 14.68 0.96
C THR A 21 8.16 13.96 1.21
N ALA A 22 8.19 12.62 1.16
CA ALA A 22 9.43 11.86 1.37
C ALA A 22 10.47 12.10 0.26
N ILE A 23 10.00 12.43 -0.95
CA ILE A 23 10.84 12.79 -2.10
C ILE A 23 11.34 14.24 -1.97
N GLU A 24 10.44 15.17 -1.65
CA GLU A 24 10.75 16.61 -1.58
C GLU A 24 11.55 17.01 -0.32
N ILE A 25 11.42 16.23 0.75
CA ILE A 25 12.04 16.50 2.06
C ILE A 25 12.84 15.26 2.49
N PRO A 26 14.04 15.05 1.93
CA PRO A 26 14.86 13.89 2.22
C PRO A 26 15.54 13.94 3.60
N GLU A 27 15.71 15.13 4.20
CA GLU A 27 16.53 15.33 5.39
C GLU A 27 15.90 14.71 6.66
N PRO A 28 16.64 13.86 7.39
CA PRO A 28 16.22 13.39 8.71
C PRO A 28 15.99 14.57 9.68
N GLY A 29 14.94 14.47 10.50
CA GLY A 29 14.62 15.48 11.52
C GLY A 29 13.84 16.69 11.03
N HIS A 30 13.55 16.82 9.72
CA HIS A 30 12.63 17.85 9.25
C HIS A 30 11.21 17.62 9.81
N PRO A 31 10.48 18.64 10.31
CA PRO A 31 9.15 18.45 10.90
C PRO A 31 8.15 17.74 9.98
N GLY A 32 8.16 18.06 8.69
CA GLY A 32 7.35 17.37 7.68
C GLY A 32 7.69 15.88 7.51
N ARG A 33 8.95 15.49 7.76
CA ARG A 33 9.39 14.10 7.74
C ARG A 33 8.90 13.31 8.95
N VAL A 34 8.91 13.94 10.13
CA VAL A 34 8.32 13.32 11.33
C VAL A 34 6.83 13.00 11.11
N VAL A 35 6.09 13.91 10.49
CA VAL A 35 4.66 13.71 10.18
C VAL A 35 4.46 12.58 9.17
N LEU A 36 5.26 12.53 8.09
CA LEU A 36 5.12 11.48 7.08
C LEU A 36 5.44 10.10 7.65
N GLU A 37 6.50 10.00 8.46
CA GLU A 37 6.96 8.75 9.05
C GLU A 37 5.91 8.21 10.03
N ALA A 38 5.36 9.07 10.89
CA ALA A 38 4.26 8.71 11.77
C ALA A 38 3.03 8.23 10.97
N CYS A 39 2.61 8.98 9.94
CA CYS A 39 1.46 8.61 9.12
C CYS A 39 1.64 7.25 8.41
N LYS A 40 2.81 6.98 7.84
CA LYS A 40 3.09 5.69 7.19
C LYS A 40 3.21 4.55 8.21
N ALA A 41 3.75 4.81 9.39
CA ALA A 41 3.79 3.85 10.49
C ALA A 41 2.38 3.47 10.97
N ASP A 42 1.49 4.45 11.15
CA ASP A 42 0.10 4.24 11.54
C ASP A 42 -0.69 3.48 10.46
N MET A 43 -0.46 3.81 9.19
CA MET A 43 -1.02 3.06 8.05
C MET A 43 -0.59 1.59 8.11
N ARG A 44 0.71 1.33 8.32
CA ARG A 44 1.22 -0.04 8.44
C ARG A 44 0.61 -0.78 9.62
N ALA A 45 0.60 -0.16 10.80
CA ALA A 45 0.03 -0.73 12.02
C ALA A 45 -1.45 -1.10 11.83
N THR A 46 -2.23 -0.23 11.19
CA THR A 46 -3.64 -0.47 10.87
C THR A 46 -3.81 -1.68 9.95
N ILE A 47 -2.98 -1.81 8.90
CA ILE A 47 -3.08 -2.93 7.97
C ILE A 47 -2.66 -4.24 8.64
N VAL A 48 -1.61 -4.23 9.47
CA VAL A 48 -1.18 -5.39 10.27
C VAL A 48 -2.29 -5.84 11.22
N GLU A 49 -2.98 -4.91 11.89
CA GLU A 49 -4.10 -5.26 12.77
C GLU A 49 -5.24 -5.93 11.99
N ILE A 50 -5.52 -5.45 10.77
CA ILE A 50 -6.52 -6.08 9.89
C ILE A 50 -6.08 -7.48 9.49
N THR A 51 -4.83 -7.68 9.07
CA THR A 51 -4.36 -9.00 8.61
C THR A 51 -4.22 -10.01 9.75
N ARG A 52 -3.90 -9.58 10.96
CA ARG A 52 -3.87 -10.45 12.17
C ARG A 52 -5.23 -10.99 12.58
N ARG A 53 -6.31 -10.32 12.18
CA ARG A 53 -7.68 -10.83 12.37
C ARG A 53 -8.04 -11.95 11.40
N LEU A 54 -7.17 -12.22 10.41
CA LEU A 54 -7.30 -13.35 9.51
C LEU A 54 -6.61 -14.57 10.12
N ASP A 55 -7.20 -15.74 9.94
CA ASP A 55 -6.58 -17.01 10.31
C ASP A 55 -5.55 -17.40 9.23
N ILE A 56 -4.35 -16.81 9.29
CA ILE A 56 -3.25 -17.02 8.34
C ILE A 56 -1.91 -17.13 9.07
N ALA A 57 -0.98 -17.91 8.53
CA ALA A 57 0.30 -18.19 9.19
C ALA A 57 1.24 -16.98 9.28
N ARG A 58 1.17 -16.04 8.33
CA ARG A 58 2.11 -14.92 8.19
C ARG A 58 1.36 -13.60 7.93
N PRO A 59 0.67 -13.03 8.93
CA PRO A 59 -0.17 -11.85 8.73
C PRO A 59 0.61 -10.56 8.45
N GLU A 60 1.80 -10.40 9.04
CA GLU A 60 2.67 -9.24 8.78
C GLU A 60 3.21 -9.22 7.34
N GLU A 61 3.55 -10.40 6.79
CA GLU A 61 4.02 -10.52 5.40
C GLU A 61 2.93 -10.14 4.41
N LEU A 62 1.68 -10.56 4.66
CA LEU A 62 0.54 -10.10 3.87
C LEU A 62 0.39 -8.57 3.96
N ALA A 63 0.49 -8.01 5.17
CA ALA A 63 0.35 -6.56 5.37
C ALA A 63 1.41 -5.77 4.58
N ASP A 64 2.67 -6.17 4.70
CA ASP A 64 3.80 -5.52 4.01
C ASP A 64 3.68 -5.66 2.49
N GLY A 65 3.26 -6.83 1.99
CA GLY A 65 2.99 -7.03 0.57
C GLY A 65 1.85 -6.15 0.04
N LEU A 66 0.77 -5.98 0.79
CA LEU A 66 -0.33 -5.08 0.43
C LEU A 66 0.12 -3.61 0.41
N ILE A 67 0.95 -3.19 1.36
CA ILE A 67 1.52 -1.84 1.39
C ILE A 67 2.42 -1.62 0.18
N LEU A 68 3.29 -2.59 -0.14
CA LEU A 68 4.16 -2.55 -1.32
C LEU A 68 3.36 -2.39 -2.61
N ILE A 69 2.27 -3.14 -2.76
CA ILE A 69 1.37 -3.04 -3.92
C ILE A 69 0.72 -1.64 -3.99
N VAL A 70 0.26 -1.09 -2.86
CA VAL A 70 -0.34 0.25 -2.81
C VAL A 70 0.66 1.34 -3.19
N GLU A 71 1.83 1.38 -2.56
CA GLU A 71 2.87 2.37 -2.86
C GLU A 71 3.41 2.21 -4.30
N GLY A 72 3.57 0.97 -4.76
CA GLY A 72 3.95 0.67 -6.14
C GLY A 72 2.93 1.19 -7.15
N ALA A 73 1.63 0.97 -6.91
CA ALA A 73 0.56 1.48 -7.76
C ALA A 73 0.54 3.01 -7.81
N ILE A 74 0.77 3.68 -6.67
CA ILE A 74 0.91 5.14 -6.60
C ILE A 74 2.12 5.60 -7.42
N SER A 75 3.26 4.92 -7.29
CA SER A 75 4.49 5.27 -8.01
C SER A 75 4.34 5.12 -9.53
N VAL A 76 3.81 4.00 -10.01
CA VAL A 76 3.69 3.75 -11.47
C VAL A 76 2.61 4.61 -12.12
N HIS A 77 1.62 5.09 -11.37
CA HIS A 77 0.64 6.06 -11.88
C HIS A 77 1.33 7.33 -12.41
N HIS A 78 2.38 7.81 -11.74
CA HIS A 78 3.09 9.01 -12.18
C HIS A 78 3.79 8.87 -13.53
N ILE A 79 4.05 7.63 -13.97
CA ILE A 79 4.75 7.33 -15.21
C ILE A 79 3.75 6.98 -16.31
N PHE A 80 2.74 6.17 -15.99
CA PHE A 80 1.85 5.56 -16.99
C PHE A 80 0.40 6.08 -16.94
N GLY A 81 0.05 6.92 -15.98
CA GLY A 81 -1.31 7.38 -15.74
C GLY A 81 -2.24 6.29 -15.19
N SER A 82 -3.52 6.64 -15.02
CA SER A 82 -4.53 5.76 -14.40
C SER A 82 -4.90 4.52 -15.21
N GLN A 83 -4.66 4.53 -16.52
CA GLN A 83 -4.87 3.38 -17.41
C GLN A 83 -3.64 2.46 -17.49
N GLY A 84 -2.55 2.82 -16.80
CA GLY A 84 -1.31 2.06 -16.77
C GLY A 84 -1.32 0.88 -15.79
N PRO A 85 -0.13 0.38 -15.40
CA PRO A 85 0.01 -0.79 -14.53
C PRO A 85 -0.70 -0.67 -13.17
N CYS A 86 -0.96 0.55 -12.67
CA CYS A 86 -1.69 0.75 -11.43
C CYS A 86 -3.13 0.20 -11.47
N ALA A 87 -3.72 0.03 -12.65
CA ALA A 87 -5.04 -0.58 -12.81
C ALA A 87 -5.08 -2.05 -12.33
N ALA A 88 -3.93 -2.74 -12.30
CA ALA A 88 -3.82 -4.13 -11.83
C ALA A 88 -3.87 -4.26 -10.30
N MET A 89 -3.76 -3.16 -9.54
CA MET A 89 -3.55 -3.18 -8.09
C MET A 89 -4.57 -4.05 -7.33
N THR A 90 -5.85 -3.96 -7.69
CA THR A 90 -6.90 -4.75 -7.03
C THR A 90 -6.70 -6.24 -7.29
N ALA A 91 -6.51 -6.64 -8.55
CA ALA A 91 -6.31 -8.05 -8.91
C ALA A 91 -5.04 -8.63 -8.29
N THR A 92 -3.94 -7.87 -8.29
CA THR A 92 -2.68 -8.29 -7.64
C THR A 92 -2.83 -8.42 -6.13
N SER A 93 -3.59 -7.52 -5.49
CA SER A 93 -3.86 -7.61 -4.05
C SER A 93 -4.73 -8.82 -3.72
N ASP A 94 -5.79 -9.08 -4.51
CA ASP A 94 -6.68 -10.22 -4.32
C ASP A 94 -5.89 -11.54 -4.45
N ALA A 95 -5.02 -11.66 -5.47
CA ALA A 95 -4.16 -12.84 -5.64
C ALA A 95 -3.19 -13.06 -4.46
N LEU A 96 -2.63 -11.99 -3.90
CA LEU A 96 -1.76 -12.09 -2.72
C LEU A 96 -2.55 -12.55 -1.48
N ILE A 97 -3.74 -11.98 -1.27
CA ILE A 97 -4.63 -12.39 -0.17
C ILE A 97 -5.00 -13.87 -0.30
N ASP A 98 -5.40 -14.31 -1.49
CA ASP A 98 -5.77 -15.70 -1.76
C ASP A 98 -4.61 -16.67 -1.51
N ALA A 99 -3.38 -16.28 -1.86
CA ALA A 99 -2.19 -17.09 -1.58
C ALA A 99 -1.98 -17.29 -0.07
N HIS A 100 -2.17 -16.25 0.75
CA HIS A 100 -2.06 -16.35 2.21
C HIS A 100 -3.23 -17.11 2.85
N LEU A 101 -4.43 -17.02 2.28
CA LEU A 101 -5.59 -17.80 2.74
C LEU A 101 -5.49 -19.28 2.35
N GLY A 102 -4.99 -19.59 1.15
CA GLY A 102 -4.85 -20.94 0.60
C GLY A 102 -3.68 -21.73 1.19
N ALA A 103 -2.64 -21.07 1.70
CA ALA A 103 -1.53 -21.70 2.43
C ALA A 103 -1.96 -22.44 3.71
N ARG A 104 -3.24 -22.32 4.10
CA ARG A 104 -3.88 -23.05 5.21
C ARG A 104 -4.23 -24.50 4.88
N ILE A 105 -4.36 -24.87 3.60
CA ILE A 105 -4.92 -26.18 3.19
C ILE A 105 -3.86 -27.30 3.17
N SER A 106 -2.57 -26.97 3.31
CA SER A 106 -1.46 -27.91 3.14
C SER A 106 -0.71 -28.29 4.43
N ALA A 107 -1.28 -28.05 5.61
CA ALA A 107 -0.67 -28.40 6.91
C ALA A 107 -1.44 -29.52 7.62
#